data_AF-A0AAV5SEI6-F1
#
_entry.id   AF-A0AAV5SEI6-F1
#
_cell.length_a   1.000
_cell.length_b   1.000
_cell.length_c   1.000
_cell.angle_alpha   90.00
_cell.angle_beta   90.00
_cell.angle_gamma   90.00
#
_symmetry.space_group_name_H-M   'P 1'
#
loop_
_entity.id
_entity.type
_entity.pdbx_description
1 polymer ?
#
loop_
_entity_poly.entity_id
_entity_poly.type
_entity_poly.pdbx_seq_one_letter_code
_entity_poly.pdbx_strand_id
1 'polypeptide(L)'
;IGLILHGILGVLSRVVILYYQEFGRRSQGEIDHLTIASIFRAMIFAYGTTATCLIATDQFVATHYWSWYEQQSRSTLYVAFLLLLFAETFSVTTACFSIFRVYEIITHYLFLGVMQIIGTVCFILVYRHNTIISERYRMKFGLPDYSVSRTYQIRENLVLYKIAHTTVILVTPAFLLFGFYFSTETIECLILPRQIAIAIFDLWIAIYVVTIEWRLVTADERFKRGLRSVWGFRWLKKQTDRK
;
A
#
# COMPACT_ATOMS: atom_id res chain seq x y z
N ILE A 1 -0.71 11.26 1.56
CA ILE A 1 -1.81 11.91 0.80
C ILE A 1 -2.37 10.94 -0.24
N GLY A 2 -1.56 10.43 -1.19
CA GLY A 2 -2.02 9.43 -2.18
C GLY A 2 -2.78 8.25 -1.58
N LEU A 3 -2.19 7.56 -0.58
CA LEU A 3 -2.87 6.47 0.14
C LEU A 3 -4.23 6.84 0.75
N ILE A 4 -4.37 8.07 1.27
CA ILE A 4 -5.64 8.55 1.88
C ILE A 4 -6.68 8.79 0.78
N LEU A 5 -6.27 9.38 -0.35
CA LEU A 5 -7.16 9.58 -1.49
C LEU A 5 -7.64 8.23 -2.04
N HIS A 6 -6.73 7.28 -2.21
CA HIS A 6 -7.07 5.89 -2.57
C HIS A 6 -8.02 5.26 -1.56
N GLY A 7 -7.82 5.50 -0.27
CA GLY A 7 -8.71 4.98 0.76
C GLY A 7 -10.13 5.50 0.66
N ILE A 8 -10.28 6.83 0.51
CA ILE A 8 -11.59 7.47 0.32
C ILE A 8 -12.26 6.96 -0.96
N LEU A 9 -11.54 6.94 -2.09
CA LEU A 9 -12.05 6.44 -3.36
C LEU A 9 -12.43 4.96 -3.27
N GLY A 10 -11.69 4.16 -2.52
CA GLY A 10 -11.98 2.76 -2.26
C GLY A 10 -13.28 2.55 -1.52
N VAL A 11 -13.47 3.27 -0.42
CA VAL A 11 -14.72 3.22 0.37
C VAL A 11 -15.91 3.63 -0.51
N LEU A 12 -15.80 4.74 -1.23
CA LEU A 12 -16.86 5.21 -2.13
C LEU A 12 -17.18 4.19 -3.24
N SER A 13 -16.15 3.64 -3.88
CA SER A 13 -16.32 2.62 -4.92
C SER A 13 -17.05 1.39 -4.38
N ARG A 14 -16.78 1.00 -3.14
CA ARG A 14 -17.43 -0.16 -2.51
C ARG A 14 -18.90 0.10 -2.20
N VAL A 15 -19.23 1.29 -1.70
CA VAL A 15 -20.62 1.70 -1.48
C VAL A 15 -21.42 1.63 -2.78
N VAL A 16 -20.85 2.12 -3.89
CA VAL A 16 -21.49 2.04 -5.22
C VAL A 16 -21.70 0.58 -5.64
N ILE A 17 -20.67 -0.27 -5.53
CA ILE A 17 -20.78 -1.69 -5.90
C ILE A 17 -21.87 -2.40 -5.07
N LEU A 18 -21.91 -2.19 -3.76
CA LEU A 18 -22.91 -2.79 -2.87
C LEU A 18 -24.33 -2.29 -3.19
N TYR A 19 -24.48 -1.00 -3.47
CA TYR A 19 -25.76 -0.43 -3.88
C TYR A 19 -26.28 -1.08 -5.16
N TYR A 20 -25.43 -1.26 -6.17
CA TYR A 20 -25.82 -1.94 -7.41
C TYR A 20 -26.10 -3.44 -7.21
N GLN A 21 -25.37 -4.11 -6.32
CA GLN A 21 -25.63 -5.52 -6.00
C GLN A 21 -27.02 -5.74 -5.37
N GLU A 22 -27.45 -4.83 -4.49
CA GLU A 22 -28.74 -4.95 -3.78
C GLU A 22 -29.91 -4.39 -4.60
N PHE A 23 -29.74 -3.23 -5.23
CA PHE A 23 -30.84 -2.47 -5.87
C PHE A 23 -30.79 -2.45 -7.40
N GLY A 24 -29.67 -2.86 -8.01
CA GLY A 24 -29.37 -2.68 -9.44
C GLY A 24 -30.20 -3.53 -10.41
N ARG A 25 -31.04 -4.46 -9.94
CA ARG A 25 -31.97 -5.22 -10.80
C ARG A 25 -32.93 -4.32 -11.61
N ARG A 26 -33.11 -3.05 -11.24
CA ARG A 26 -33.99 -2.09 -11.93
C ARG A 26 -33.26 -1.10 -12.86
N SER A 27 -31.93 -1.00 -12.81
CA SER A 27 -31.16 0.02 -13.55
C SER A 27 -30.28 -0.58 -14.66
N GLN A 28 -30.88 -1.36 -15.57
CA GLN A 28 -30.15 -2.01 -16.68
C GLN A 28 -29.48 -1.04 -17.67
N GLY A 29 -29.67 0.28 -17.55
CA GLY A 29 -29.12 1.29 -18.46
C GLY A 29 -27.88 2.05 -17.97
N GLU A 30 -27.58 2.07 -16.67
CA GLU A 30 -26.49 2.92 -16.10
C GLU A 30 -25.31 2.06 -15.64
N ILE A 31 -24.47 1.65 -16.59
CA ILE A 31 -23.29 0.78 -16.34
C ILE A 31 -22.04 1.62 -16.00
N ASP A 32 -22.01 2.90 -16.37
CA ASP A 32 -20.82 3.75 -16.29
C ASP A 32 -20.31 3.90 -14.85
N HIS A 33 -21.20 4.14 -13.89
CA HIS A 33 -20.83 4.29 -12.48
C HIS A 33 -20.26 2.99 -11.89
N LEU A 34 -20.81 1.84 -12.29
CA LEU A 34 -20.34 0.53 -11.86
C LEU A 34 -18.95 0.23 -12.44
N THR A 35 -18.71 0.57 -13.71
CA THR A 35 -17.41 0.44 -14.36
C THR A 35 -16.37 1.31 -13.67
N ILE A 36 -16.69 2.58 -13.41
CA ILE A 36 -15.79 3.51 -12.69
C ILE A 36 -15.47 2.98 -11.29
N ALA A 37 -16.46 2.53 -10.52
CA ALA A 37 -16.25 1.95 -9.20
C ALA A 37 -15.38 0.68 -9.26
N SER A 38 -15.57 -0.15 -10.29
CA SER A 38 -14.76 -1.35 -10.49
C SER A 38 -13.30 -1.02 -10.83
N ILE A 39 -13.05 0.05 -11.61
CA ILE A 39 -11.70 0.56 -11.89
C ILE A 39 -11.03 1.03 -10.60
N PHE A 40 -11.69 1.85 -9.78
CA PHE A 40 -11.12 2.32 -8.51
C PHE A 40 -10.78 1.16 -7.56
N ARG A 41 -11.68 0.16 -7.45
CA ARG A 41 -11.42 -1.04 -6.65
C ARG A 41 -10.17 -1.81 -7.15
N ALA A 42 -10.08 -2.03 -8.46
CA ALA A 42 -8.93 -2.73 -9.05
C ALA A 42 -7.63 -1.92 -8.90
N MET A 43 -7.70 -0.61 -9.04
CA MET A 43 -6.56 0.30 -8.89
C MET A 43 -5.98 0.25 -7.47
N ILE A 44 -6.81 0.20 -6.43
CA ILE A 44 -6.35 0.11 -5.04
C ILE A 44 -5.61 -1.20 -4.78
N PHE A 45 -6.13 -2.30 -5.31
CA PHE A 45 -5.47 -3.59 -5.19
C PHE A 45 -4.12 -3.59 -5.90
N ALA A 46 -4.05 -3.09 -7.13
CA ALA A 46 -2.80 -2.95 -7.88
C ALA A 46 -1.79 -2.00 -7.19
N TYR A 47 -2.27 -0.87 -6.67
CA TYR A 47 -1.45 0.07 -5.89
C TYR A 47 -0.87 -0.62 -4.65
N GLY A 48 -1.68 -1.38 -3.91
CA GLY A 48 -1.24 -2.13 -2.73
C GLY A 48 -0.12 -3.13 -3.03
N THR A 49 -0.23 -3.86 -4.14
CA THR A 49 0.83 -4.81 -4.57
C THR A 49 2.14 -4.11 -4.97
N THR A 50 2.04 -2.88 -5.51
CA THR A 50 3.21 -2.11 -5.97
C THR A 50 3.87 -1.32 -4.84
N ALA A 51 3.10 -0.92 -3.83
CA ALA A 51 3.56 -0.08 -2.72
C ALA A 51 4.79 -0.66 -1.99
N THR A 52 4.85 -1.98 -1.82
CA THR A 52 5.99 -2.65 -1.16
C THR A 52 7.30 -2.42 -1.94
N CYS A 53 7.26 -2.51 -3.27
CA CYS A 53 8.43 -2.28 -4.12
C CYS A 53 8.88 -0.82 -4.10
N LEU A 54 7.92 0.11 -4.10
CA LEU A 54 8.20 1.54 -4.04
C LEU A 54 8.89 1.92 -2.74
N ILE A 55 8.37 1.41 -1.62
CA ILE A 55 8.99 1.62 -0.30
C ILE A 55 10.39 1.02 -0.33
N ALA A 56 10.57 -0.22 -0.79
CA ALA A 56 11.90 -0.82 -0.87
C ALA A 56 12.89 0.01 -1.70
N THR A 57 12.43 0.57 -2.83
CA THR A 57 13.23 1.39 -3.73
C THR A 57 13.61 2.73 -3.09
N ASP A 58 12.65 3.45 -2.52
CA ASP A 58 12.89 4.72 -1.81
C ASP A 58 13.92 4.52 -0.67
N GLN A 59 13.72 3.49 0.15
CA GLN A 59 14.63 3.17 1.25
C GLN A 59 16.03 2.78 0.77
N PHE A 60 16.12 2.07 -0.36
CA PHE A 60 17.41 1.72 -0.97
C PHE A 60 18.17 2.96 -1.44
N VAL A 61 17.48 3.88 -2.14
CA VAL A 61 18.05 5.15 -2.61
C VAL A 61 18.46 6.00 -1.40
N ALA A 62 17.61 6.12 -0.38
CA ALA A 62 17.91 6.87 0.84
C ALA A 62 19.14 6.34 1.60
N THR A 63 19.34 5.01 1.63
CA THR A 63 20.53 4.42 2.28
C THR A 63 21.82 4.72 1.52
N HIS A 64 21.80 4.68 0.18
CA HIS A 64 23.00 4.87 -0.65
C HIS A 64 23.33 6.35 -0.85
N TYR A 65 22.32 7.17 -1.11
CA TYR A 65 22.43 8.60 -1.36
C TYR A 65 22.03 9.42 -0.11
N TRP A 66 22.48 8.97 1.06
CA TRP A 66 22.12 9.56 2.36
C TRP A 66 22.45 11.05 2.46
N SER A 67 23.61 11.47 1.93
CA SER A 67 24.05 12.87 1.99
C SER A 67 23.14 13.79 1.19
N TRP A 68 22.57 13.29 0.10
CA TRP A 68 21.61 14.00 -0.72
C TRP A 68 20.22 14.09 -0.05
N TYR A 69 19.79 13.02 0.62
CA TYR A 69 18.57 13.02 1.44
C TYR A 69 18.67 13.98 2.63
N GLU A 70 19.84 14.05 3.28
CA GLU A 70 20.08 14.92 4.42
C GLU A 70 19.94 16.41 4.07
N GLN A 71 20.37 16.79 2.86
CA GLN A 71 20.25 18.17 2.39
C GLN A 71 18.79 18.63 2.19
N GLN A 72 17.82 17.69 2.22
CA GLN A 72 16.39 17.96 1.98
C GLN A 72 16.15 18.85 0.75
N SER A 73 17.00 18.66 -0.27
CA SER A 73 16.96 19.46 -1.50
C SER A 73 15.66 19.22 -2.26
N ARG A 74 15.22 20.18 -3.08
CA ARG A 74 14.04 19.99 -3.95
C ARG A 74 14.14 18.75 -4.83
N SER A 75 15.37 18.29 -5.11
CA SER A 75 15.58 17.09 -5.91
C SER A 75 15.17 15.79 -5.20
N THR A 76 15.18 15.71 -3.86
CA THR A 76 14.68 14.51 -3.15
C THR A 76 13.18 14.32 -3.34
N LEU A 77 12.44 15.44 -3.46
CA LEU A 77 11.01 15.42 -3.81
C LEU A 77 10.75 14.84 -5.20
N TYR A 78 11.69 14.99 -6.16
CA TYR A 78 11.52 14.38 -7.48
C TYR A 78 11.56 12.86 -7.43
N VAL A 79 12.39 12.24 -6.58
CA VAL A 79 12.39 10.78 -6.43
C VAL A 79 11.05 10.30 -5.85
N ALA A 80 10.55 10.96 -4.80
CA ALA A 80 9.24 10.63 -4.24
C ALA A 80 8.11 10.82 -5.28
N PHE A 81 8.16 11.90 -6.06
CA PHE A 81 7.19 12.17 -7.12
C PHE A 81 7.26 11.14 -8.25
N LEU A 82 8.45 10.75 -8.71
CA LEU A 82 8.64 9.73 -9.74
C LEU A 82 8.15 8.36 -9.29
N LEU A 83 8.45 7.98 -8.04
CA LEU A 83 7.95 6.74 -7.45
C LEU A 83 6.42 6.73 -7.34
N LEU A 84 5.83 7.85 -6.91
CA LEU A 84 4.36 7.99 -6.87
C LEU A 84 3.75 7.93 -8.27
N LEU A 85 4.32 8.66 -9.24
CA LEU A 85 3.84 8.67 -10.63
C LEU A 85 3.90 7.28 -11.25
N PHE A 86 4.98 6.54 -11.00
CA PHE A 86 5.10 5.14 -11.42
C PHE A 86 4.01 4.26 -10.79
N ALA A 87 3.76 4.41 -9.49
CA ALA A 87 2.71 3.70 -8.77
C ALA A 87 1.34 3.91 -9.39
N GLU A 88 0.98 5.18 -9.62
CA GLU A 88 -0.33 5.57 -10.15
C GLU A 88 -0.50 5.13 -11.59
N THR A 89 0.54 5.30 -12.42
CA THR A 89 0.49 4.87 -13.82
C THR A 89 0.33 3.36 -13.91
N PHE A 90 1.06 2.60 -13.08
CA PHE A 90 0.94 1.16 -13.01
C PHE A 90 -0.46 0.72 -12.55
N SER A 91 -0.97 1.30 -11.47
CA SER A 91 -2.26 0.92 -10.89
C SER A 91 -3.44 1.25 -11.81
N VAL A 92 -3.45 2.44 -12.42
CA VAL A 92 -4.48 2.87 -13.37
C VAL A 92 -4.45 2.00 -14.62
N THR A 93 -3.26 1.78 -15.20
CA THR A 93 -3.13 1.00 -16.44
C THR A 93 -3.60 -0.44 -16.23
N THR A 94 -3.14 -1.09 -15.15
CA THR A 94 -3.53 -2.48 -14.85
C THR A 94 -5.02 -2.61 -14.51
N ALA A 95 -5.60 -1.64 -13.80
CA ALA A 95 -7.04 -1.60 -13.53
C ALA A 95 -7.87 -1.45 -14.82
N CYS A 96 -7.52 -0.48 -15.67
CA CYS A 96 -8.20 -0.27 -16.94
C CYS A 96 -8.09 -1.50 -17.85
N PHE A 97 -6.89 -2.07 -18.00
CA PHE A 97 -6.70 -3.24 -18.87
C PHE A 97 -7.48 -4.47 -18.37
N SER A 98 -7.61 -4.64 -17.05
CA SER A 98 -8.42 -5.69 -16.44
C SER A 98 -9.92 -5.49 -16.70
N ILE A 99 -10.44 -4.28 -16.45
CA ILE A 99 -11.88 -3.98 -16.59
C ILE A 99 -12.33 -3.96 -18.05
N PHE A 100 -11.53 -3.40 -18.96
CA PHE A 100 -11.81 -3.40 -20.40
C PHE A 100 -11.42 -4.72 -21.09
N ARG A 101 -11.00 -5.74 -20.34
CA ARG A 101 -10.65 -7.08 -20.84
C ARG A 101 -9.61 -7.06 -21.97
N VAL A 102 -8.60 -6.18 -21.84
CA VAL A 102 -7.45 -6.14 -22.77
C VAL A 102 -6.65 -7.43 -22.69
N TYR A 103 -6.60 -8.05 -21.51
CA TYR A 103 -6.05 -9.39 -21.26
C TYR A 103 -7.00 -10.23 -20.40
N GLU A 104 -6.74 -11.53 -20.32
CA GLU A 104 -7.48 -12.43 -19.43
C GLU A 104 -7.20 -12.12 -17.95
N ILE A 105 -8.18 -12.43 -17.09
CA ILE A 105 -8.08 -12.21 -15.65
C ILE A 105 -6.94 -13.03 -15.01
N ILE A 106 -6.58 -14.17 -15.60
CA ILE A 106 -5.41 -14.97 -15.18
C ILE A 106 -4.14 -14.16 -15.39
N THR A 107 -3.97 -13.57 -16.57
CA THR A 107 -2.79 -12.76 -16.90
C THR A 107 -2.69 -11.57 -15.95
N HIS A 108 -3.82 -10.92 -15.64
CA HIS A 108 -3.88 -9.86 -14.64
C HIS A 108 -3.35 -10.32 -13.28
N TYR A 109 -3.88 -11.45 -12.79
CA TYR A 109 -3.51 -12.01 -11.50
C TYR A 109 -2.02 -12.38 -11.45
N LEU A 110 -1.52 -13.06 -12.48
CA LEU A 110 -0.10 -13.41 -12.55
C LEU A 110 0.80 -12.18 -12.56
N PHE A 111 0.42 -11.13 -13.29
CA PHE A 111 1.17 -9.88 -13.36
C PHE A 111 1.28 -9.19 -11.98
N LEU A 112 0.14 -9.05 -11.28
CA LEU A 112 0.14 -8.51 -9.91
C LEU A 112 0.91 -9.41 -8.93
N GLY A 113 0.88 -10.73 -9.13
CA GLY A 113 1.56 -11.70 -8.28
C GLY A 113 3.07 -11.63 -8.42
N VAL A 114 3.57 -11.57 -9.66
CA VAL A 114 4.99 -11.35 -9.96
C VAL A 114 5.45 -10.04 -9.35
N MET A 115 4.67 -8.95 -9.51
CA MET A 115 4.99 -7.66 -8.94
C MET A 115 5.07 -7.70 -7.40
N GLN A 116 4.12 -8.36 -6.75
CA GLN A 116 4.12 -8.54 -5.29
C GLN A 116 5.31 -9.35 -4.81
N ILE A 117 5.67 -10.44 -5.51
CA ILE A 117 6.84 -11.28 -5.17
C ILE A 117 8.13 -10.47 -5.31
N ILE A 118 8.33 -9.79 -6.44
CA ILE A 118 9.51 -8.95 -6.68
C ILE A 118 9.59 -7.86 -5.61
N GLY A 119 8.49 -7.16 -5.35
CA GLY A 119 8.44 -6.12 -4.32
C GLY A 119 8.80 -6.65 -2.93
N THR A 120 8.30 -7.82 -2.56
CA THR A 120 8.58 -8.47 -1.27
C THR A 120 10.04 -8.90 -1.16
N VAL A 121 10.61 -9.48 -2.22
CA VAL A 121 12.03 -9.87 -2.26
C VAL A 121 12.93 -8.64 -2.13
N CYS A 122 12.69 -7.59 -2.93
CA CYS A 122 13.41 -6.32 -2.82
C CYS A 122 13.31 -5.75 -1.40
N PHE A 123 12.11 -5.74 -0.81
CA PHE A 123 11.89 -5.26 0.56
C PHE A 123 12.73 -6.01 1.58
N ILE A 124 12.75 -7.34 1.52
CA ILE A 124 13.55 -8.18 2.43
C ILE A 124 15.05 -7.93 2.23
N LEU A 125 15.52 -7.84 0.98
CA LEU A 125 16.93 -7.60 0.69
C LEU A 125 17.41 -6.26 1.24
N VAL A 126 16.65 -5.19 1.02
CA VAL A 126 17.02 -3.86 1.51
C VAL A 126 16.91 -3.78 3.04
N TYR A 127 15.92 -4.45 3.65
CA TYR A 127 15.83 -4.57 5.11
C TYR A 127 17.05 -5.27 5.72
N ARG A 128 17.45 -6.42 5.16
CA ARG A 128 18.64 -7.16 5.62
C ARG A 128 19.90 -6.33 5.42
N HIS A 129 20.02 -5.66 4.29
CA HIS A 129 21.14 -4.77 4.00
C HIS A 129 21.26 -3.65 5.04
N ASN A 130 20.16 -2.94 5.33
CA ASN A 130 20.13 -1.87 6.33
C ASN A 130 20.44 -2.37 7.74
N THR A 131 19.96 -3.57 8.09
CA THR A 131 20.25 -4.19 9.39
C THR A 131 21.76 -4.49 9.54
N ILE A 132 22.36 -5.10 8.53
CA ILE A 132 23.81 -5.42 8.52
C ILE A 132 24.65 -4.14 8.63
N ILE A 133 24.30 -3.09 7.88
CA ILE A 133 25.03 -1.81 7.96
C ILE A 133 24.86 -1.19 9.35
N SER A 134 23.65 -1.21 9.92
CA SER A 134 23.40 -0.70 11.27
C SER A 134 24.25 -1.43 12.33
N GLU A 135 24.41 -2.74 12.22
CA GLU A 135 25.24 -3.54 13.13
C GLU A 135 26.73 -3.21 12.99
N ARG A 136 27.21 -3.04 11.74
CA ARG A 136 28.60 -2.63 11.48
C ARG A 136 28.93 -1.28 12.11
N TYR A 137 28.03 -0.30 12.01
CA TYR A 137 28.22 1.02 12.63
C TYR A 137 28.13 0.99 14.16
N ARG A 138 27.39 0.04 14.74
CA ARG A 138 27.30 -0.11 16.20
C ARG A 138 28.62 -0.61 16.81
N MET A 139 29.35 -1.49 16.13
CA MET A 139 30.56 -2.12 16.66
C MET A 139 31.86 -1.33 16.45
N LYS A 140 31.87 -0.34 15.54
CA LYS A 140 33.10 0.34 15.12
C LYS A 140 32.99 1.85 15.21
N PHE A 141 32.94 2.37 16.44
CA PHE A 141 33.24 3.79 16.69
C PHE A 141 34.67 4.08 16.21
N GLY A 142 34.84 5.06 15.32
CA GLY A 142 36.16 5.46 14.79
C GLY A 142 36.50 4.99 13.37
N LEU A 143 35.55 4.42 12.61
CA LEU A 143 35.76 4.24 11.16
C LEU A 143 35.82 5.61 10.47
N PRO A 144 36.74 5.81 9.50
CA PRO A 144 36.83 7.07 8.75
C PRO A 144 35.53 7.41 7.99
N ASP A 145 34.73 6.39 7.63
CA ASP A 145 33.44 6.55 6.93
C ASP A 145 32.23 6.62 7.87
N TYR A 146 32.44 6.79 9.18
CA TYR A 146 31.35 6.96 10.13
C TYR A 146 30.72 8.35 9.99
N SER A 147 29.43 8.37 9.66
CA SER A 147 28.60 9.58 9.71
C SER A 147 27.41 9.35 10.65
N VAL A 148 27.22 10.31 11.56
CA VAL A 148 26.07 10.34 12.48
C VAL A 148 24.77 10.43 11.68
N SER A 149 24.73 11.23 10.62
CA SER A 149 23.53 11.41 9.80
C SER A 149 23.18 10.15 9.02
N ARG A 150 24.18 9.44 8.47
CA ARG A 150 23.95 8.14 7.83
C ARG A 150 23.37 7.12 8.81
N THR A 151 23.88 7.08 10.04
CA THR A 151 23.34 6.20 11.09
C THR A 151 21.90 6.57 11.47
N TYR A 152 21.59 7.86 11.52
CA TYR A 152 20.22 8.34 11.74
C TYR A 152 19.27 7.90 10.62
N GLN A 153 19.68 8.09 9.36
CA GLN A 153 18.91 7.67 8.19
C GLN A 153 18.62 6.17 8.19
N ILE A 154 19.61 5.33 8.49
CA ILE A 154 19.42 3.87 8.56
C ILE A 154 18.44 3.50 9.67
N ARG A 155 18.50 4.16 10.83
CA ARG A 155 17.55 3.92 11.93
C ARG A 155 16.13 4.33 11.55
N GLU A 156 15.97 5.48 10.88
CA GLU A 156 14.68 5.93 10.35
C GLU A 156 14.13 4.93 9.35
N ASN A 157 14.96 4.47 8.41
CA ASN A 157 14.59 3.45 7.43
C ASN A 157 14.12 2.16 8.14
N LEU A 158 14.85 1.66 9.15
CA LEU A 158 14.45 0.49 9.94
C LEU A 158 13.11 0.65 10.69
N VAL A 159 12.77 1.88 11.11
CA VAL A 159 11.43 2.17 11.66
C VAL A 159 10.37 2.12 10.55
N LEU A 160 10.66 2.67 9.37
CA LEU A 160 9.78 2.58 8.20
C LEU A 160 9.53 1.14 7.77
N TYR A 161 10.54 0.26 7.82
CA TYR A 161 10.37 -1.18 7.58
C TYR A 161 9.37 -1.83 8.54
N LYS A 162 9.36 -1.44 9.82
CA LYS A 162 8.37 -1.93 10.80
C LYS A 162 6.95 -1.46 10.50
N ILE A 163 6.77 -0.42 9.70
CA ILE A 163 5.44 0.02 9.27
C ILE A 163 5.08 -0.70 7.97
N ALA A 164 6.02 -0.73 7.03
CA ALA A 164 5.84 -1.33 5.72
C ALA A 164 5.71 -2.87 5.75
N HIS A 165 6.27 -3.59 6.72
CA HIS A 165 6.01 -5.05 6.80
C HIS A 165 4.51 -5.36 6.96
N THR A 166 3.74 -4.43 7.55
CA THR A 166 2.29 -4.55 7.67
C THR A 166 1.60 -4.52 6.31
N THR A 167 2.13 -3.80 5.31
CA THR A 167 1.56 -3.82 3.94
C THR A 167 1.70 -5.22 3.33
N VAL A 168 2.87 -5.85 3.45
CA VAL A 168 3.13 -7.20 2.93
C VAL A 168 2.19 -8.24 3.55
N ILE A 169 2.04 -8.19 4.88
CA ILE A 169 1.16 -9.09 5.61
C ILE A 169 -0.30 -8.90 5.19
N LEU A 170 -0.74 -7.66 5.01
CA LEU A 170 -2.13 -7.38 4.68
C LEU A 170 -2.46 -7.62 3.19
N VAL A 171 -1.51 -7.49 2.27
CA VAL A 171 -1.77 -7.77 0.84
C VAL A 171 -1.90 -9.28 0.58
N THR A 172 -1.16 -10.11 1.31
CA THR A 172 -1.09 -11.55 1.08
C THR A 172 -2.46 -12.26 1.12
N PRO A 173 -3.32 -12.06 2.15
CA PRO A 173 -4.63 -12.71 2.20
C PRO A 173 -5.56 -12.29 1.06
N ALA A 174 -5.56 -11.01 0.66
CA ALA A 174 -6.34 -10.57 -0.50
C ALA A 174 -5.90 -11.33 -1.77
N PHE A 175 -4.59 -11.52 -1.93
CA PHE A 175 -4.03 -12.27 -3.06
C PHE A 175 -4.48 -13.74 -3.08
N LEU A 176 -4.47 -14.40 -1.91
CA LEU A 176 -4.89 -15.79 -1.76
C LEU A 176 -6.40 -15.96 -1.95
N LEU A 177 -7.22 -15.05 -1.38
CA LEU A 177 -8.68 -15.09 -1.52
C LEU A 177 -9.11 -14.88 -2.97
N PHE A 178 -8.47 -13.94 -3.68
CA PHE A 178 -8.73 -13.71 -5.09
C PHE A 178 -8.28 -14.91 -5.95
N GLY A 179 -7.12 -15.49 -5.64
CA GLY A 179 -6.65 -16.72 -6.28
C GLY A 179 -7.61 -17.89 -6.08
N PHE A 180 -8.12 -18.08 -4.86
CA PHE A 180 -9.12 -19.11 -4.55
C PHE A 180 -10.43 -18.89 -5.30
N TYR A 181 -10.91 -17.64 -5.33
CA TYR A 181 -12.12 -17.29 -6.10
C TYR A 181 -11.97 -17.72 -7.57
N PHE A 182 -10.81 -17.42 -8.16
CA PHE A 182 -10.53 -17.74 -9.55
C PHE A 182 -10.34 -19.24 -9.80
N SER A 183 -9.53 -19.93 -8.99
CA SER A 183 -9.24 -21.36 -9.18
C SER A 183 -10.46 -22.28 -9.00
N THR A 184 -11.54 -21.76 -8.40
CA THR A 184 -12.78 -22.49 -8.14
C THR A 184 -13.92 -22.12 -9.09
N GLU A 185 -13.67 -21.34 -10.15
CA GLU A 185 -14.70 -20.88 -11.09
C GLU A 185 -15.45 -22.05 -11.77
N THR A 186 -14.73 -23.11 -12.13
CA THR A 186 -15.28 -24.28 -12.86
C THR A 186 -15.88 -25.35 -11.94
N ILE A 187 -15.76 -25.23 -10.62
CA ILE A 187 -16.15 -26.27 -9.66
C ILE A 187 -17.52 -25.92 -9.04
N GLU A 188 -18.58 -26.58 -9.50
CA GLU A 188 -19.96 -26.31 -9.09
C GLU A 188 -20.20 -26.48 -7.58
N CYS A 189 -19.55 -27.45 -6.93
CA CYS A 189 -19.74 -27.69 -5.49
C CYS A 189 -19.16 -26.57 -4.60
N LEU A 190 -18.36 -25.65 -5.16
CA LEU A 190 -17.68 -24.57 -4.43
C LEU A 190 -18.30 -23.19 -4.66
N ILE A 191 -19.52 -23.10 -5.22
CA ILE A 191 -20.19 -21.81 -5.47
C ILE A 191 -20.26 -20.95 -4.21
N LEU A 192 -20.74 -21.50 -3.07
CA LEU A 192 -20.87 -20.74 -1.83
C LEU A 192 -19.49 -20.30 -1.27
N PRO A 193 -18.51 -21.20 -1.07
CA PRO A 193 -17.16 -20.80 -0.67
C PRO A 193 -16.53 -19.74 -1.57
N ARG A 194 -16.73 -19.83 -2.89
CA ARG A 194 -16.24 -18.86 -3.86
C ARG A 194 -16.86 -17.47 -3.65
N GLN A 195 -18.18 -17.40 -3.43
CA GLN A 195 -18.86 -16.13 -3.14
C GLN A 195 -18.44 -15.54 -1.79
N ILE A 196 -18.21 -16.38 -0.79
CA ILE A 196 -17.66 -15.96 0.50
C ILE A 196 -16.24 -15.42 0.32
N ALA A 197 -15.40 -16.08 -0.49
CA ALA A 197 -14.02 -15.66 -0.72
C ALA A 197 -13.94 -14.27 -1.37
N ILE A 198 -14.76 -13.98 -2.38
CA ILE A 198 -14.79 -12.64 -3.00
C ILE A 198 -15.34 -11.57 -2.03
N ALA A 199 -16.33 -11.91 -1.21
CA ALA A 199 -16.84 -11.01 -0.18
C ALA A 199 -15.78 -10.68 0.89
N ILE A 200 -15.04 -11.69 1.36
CA ILE A 200 -13.93 -11.51 2.30
C ILE A 200 -12.79 -10.74 1.63
N PHE A 201 -12.48 -11.01 0.36
CA PHE A 201 -11.48 -10.25 -0.40
C PHE A 201 -11.78 -8.75 -0.39
N ASP A 202 -13.02 -8.38 -0.71
CA ASP A 202 -13.44 -6.98 -0.72
C ASP A 202 -13.39 -6.35 0.69
N LEU A 203 -13.84 -7.08 1.71
CA LEU A 203 -13.71 -6.66 3.11
C LEU A 203 -12.24 -6.47 3.50
N TRP A 204 -11.36 -7.37 3.04
CA TRP A 204 -9.95 -7.35 3.36
C TRP A 204 -9.23 -6.15 2.74
N ILE A 205 -9.60 -5.75 1.52
CA ILE A 205 -9.12 -4.50 0.91
C ILE A 205 -9.51 -3.29 1.76
N ALA A 206 -10.74 -3.25 2.28
CA ALA A 206 -11.19 -2.17 3.17
C ALA A 206 -10.38 -2.15 4.48
N ILE A 207 -10.17 -3.32 5.09
CA ILE A 207 -9.30 -3.46 6.28
C ILE A 207 -7.87 -3.01 5.99
N TYR A 208 -7.33 -3.38 4.83
CA TYR A 208 -5.99 -2.98 4.38
C TYR A 208 -5.86 -1.46 4.36
N VAL A 209 -6.76 -0.77 3.67
CA VAL A 209 -6.78 0.70 3.58
C VAL A 209 -6.80 1.34 4.97
N VAL A 210 -7.78 0.98 5.80
CA VAL A 210 -7.94 1.57 7.14
C VAL A 210 -6.72 1.29 8.01
N THR A 211 -6.16 0.08 7.94
CA THR A 211 -5.00 -0.30 8.74
C THR A 211 -3.76 0.46 8.31
N ILE A 212 -3.54 0.67 7.01
CA ILE A 212 -2.40 1.44 6.51
C ILE A 212 -2.51 2.91 6.87
N GLU A 213 -3.69 3.52 6.75
CA GLU A 213 -3.91 4.90 7.18
C GLU A 213 -3.68 5.06 8.69
N TRP A 214 -4.23 4.14 9.49
CA TRP A 214 -4.01 4.11 10.92
C TRP A 214 -2.52 3.96 11.28
N ARG A 215 -1.82 3.05 10.60
CA ARG A 215 -0.38 2.83 10.80
C ARG A 215 0.42 4.06 10.42
N LEU A 216 0.12 4.72 9.29
CA LEU A 216 0.77 5.95 8.86
C LEU A 216 0.63 7.06 9.90
N VAL A 217 -0.55 7.21 10.49
CA VAL A 217 -0.83 8.22 11.53
C VAL A 217 -0.13 7.90 12.85
N THR A 218 -0.03 6.62 13.21
CA THR A 218 0.52 6.18 14.51
C THR A 218 2.03 5.95 14.51
N ALA A 219 2.61 5.76 13.33
CA ALA A 219 4.01 5.47 13.08
C ALA A 219 4.98 6.58 13.48
N ASP A 220 4.65 7.82 13.15
CA ASP A 220 5.60 8.93 13.22
C ASP A 220 5.20 9.92 14.32
N GLU A 221 6.05 10.06 15.33
CA GLU A 221 5.89 11.05 16.39
C GLU A 221 5.91 12.49 15.84
N ARG A 222 6.59 12.76 14.71
CA ARG A 222 6.51 14.05 14.03
C ARG A 222 5.12 14.25 13.42
N PHE A 223 4.56 13.23 12.78
CA PHE A 223 3.19 13.28 12.27
C PHE A 223 2.17 13.45 13.42
N LYS A 224 2.34 12.74 14.54
CA LYS A 224 1.54 12.96 15.76
C LYS A 224 1.67 14.39 16.28
N ARG A 225 2.88 14.96 16.30
CA ARG A 225 3.10 16.37 16.70
C ARG A 225 2.41 17.34 15.73
N GLY A 226 2.49 17.09 14.43
CA GLY A 226 1.76 17.85 13.41
C GLY A 226 0.26 17.76 13.60
N LEU A 227 -0.29 16.56 13.83
CA LEU A 227 -1.72 16.35 14.09
C LEU A 227 -2.20 17.05 15.36
N ARG A 228 -1.37 17.22 16.40
CA ARG A 228 -1.72 18.04 17.57
C ARG A 228 -1.96 19.52 17.23
N SER A 229 -1.53 20.01 16.06
CA SER A 229 -1.90 21.36 15.61
C SER A 229 -3.33 21.43 15.06
N VAL A 230 -3.84 20.31 14.53
CA VAL A 230 -5.18 20.22 13.94
C VAL A 230 -6.24 20.23 15.04
N TRP A 231 -7.27 21.06 14.87
CA TRP A 231 -8.28 21.31 15.91
C TRP A 231 -9.01 20.05 16.38
N GLY A 232 -9.41 19.15 15.46
CA GLY A 232 -10.11 17.91 15.81
C GLY A 232 -9.29 16.96 16.69
N PHE A 233 -7.98 16.85 16.46
CA PHE A 233 -7.09 16.01 17.26
C PHE A 233 -6.82 16.61 18.66
N ARG A 234 -6.80 17.94 18.78
CA ARG A 234 -6.72 18.59 20.11
C ARG A 234 -7.94 18.26 20.96
N TRP A 235 -9.12 18.25 20.37
CA TRP A 235 -10.36 17.90 21.05
C TRP A 235 -10.35 16.43 21.51
N LEU A 236 -9.95 15.50 20.63
CA LEU A 236 -9.84 14.07 20.97
C LEU A 236 -8.86 13.83 22.12
N LYS A 237 -7.67 14.43 22.07
CA LYS A 237 -6.67 14.30 23.14
C LYS A 237 -7.20 14.80 24.49
N LYS A 238 -7.91 15.94 24.49
CA LYS A 238 -8.51 16.50 25.71
C LYS A 238 -9.57 15.58 26.33
N GLN A 239 -10.25 14.77 25.53
CA GLN A 239 -11.19 13.76 26.02
C GLN A 239 -10.46 12.55 26.61
N THR A 240 -9.34 12.13 26.02
CA THR A 240 -8.52 11.03 26.55
C THR A 240 -7.86 11.40 27.88
N ASP A 241 -7.31 12.61 28.00
CA ASP A 241 -6.62 13.10 29.21
C ASP A 241 -7.59 13.34 30.40
N ARG A 242 -8.92 13.27 30.18
CA ARG A 242 -9.96 13.42 31.21
C ARG A 242 -10.43 12.09 31.82
N LYS A 243 -10.01 10.96 31.26
CA LYS A 243 -10.29 9.61 31.77
C LYS A 243 -9.09 9.11 32.57
#